data_AF-A0A327MDW0-F1
#
_entry.id   AF-A0A327MDW0-F1
#
_cell.length_a   1.000
_cell.length_b   1.000
_cell.length_c   1.000
_cell.angle_alpha   90.00
_cell.angle_beta   90.00
_cell.angle_gamma   90.00
#
_symmetry.space_group_name_H-M   'P 1'
#
loop_
_entity.id
_entity.type
_entity.pdbx_description
1 polymer ?
#
loop_
_entity_poly.entity_id
_entity_poly.type
_entity_poly.pdbx_seq_one_letter_code
_entity_poly.pdbx_strand_id
1 'polypeptide(L)'
;MGGFMKSDDIFVDTFLNMLNLRFGPSMQDEEKEWFTGIAELAALQKEFEIFREGRSFARSVALLSTGGFYNPRAKARWYAYLETLRTMRSSEPETDGDTAIVRALLANLAAASPLPVHFTSHLAEGRDAARWSVLIAAPQRPLHYMAGDYLTISLPMRPRGGRSGGGGAPPSAAPDTPPPAPKRGGEARKATKKKKKDK
;
A
#
# COMPACT_ATOMS: atom_id res chain seq x y z
N MET A 1 -6.86 12.12 11.90
CA MET A 1 -7.83 12.09 10.77
C MET A 1 -7.14 11.89 9.40
N GLY A 2 -6.21 10.93 9.33
CA GLY A 2 -5.66 10.23 8.15
C GLY A 2 -5.20 11.03 6.95
N GLY A 3 -3.90 10.95 6.62
CA GLY A 3 -3.36 11.56 5.40
C GLY A 3 -4.10 11.16 4.11
N PHE A 4 -4.62 9.93 4.03
CA PHE A 4 -5.23 9.36 2.82
C PHE A 4 -6.76 9.38 2.82
N MET A 5 -7.40 8.92 3.91
CA MET A 5 -8.86 8.81 4.01
C MET A 5 -9.54 10.14 4.38
N LYS A 6 -8.78 11.13 4.88
CA LYS A 6 -9.24 12.50 5.24
C LYS A 6 -10.37 12.46 6.27
N SER A 7 -11.58 12.90 5.89
CA SER A 7 -12.76 12.85 6.76
C SER A 7 -13.39 11.46 6.84
N ASP A 8 -13.01 10.55 5.93
CA ASP A 8 -13.55 9.19 5.83
C ASP A 8 -12.72 8.18 6.64
N ASP A 9 -11.78 8.67 7.45
CA ASP A 9 -10.97 7.89 8.40
C ASP A 9 -11.79 6.99 9.32
N ILE A 10 -12.98 7.46 9.69
CA ILE A 10 -13.91 6.73 10.56
C ILE A 10 -14.28 5.36 9.98
N PHE A 11 -14.10 5.15 8.67
CA PHE A 11 -14.40 3.90 7.98
C PHE A 11 -13.19 2.96 7.87
N VAL A 12 -11.98 3.37 8.28
CA VAL A 12 -10.78 2.52 8.17
C VAL A 12 -10.97 1.19 8.87
N ASP A 13 -11.44 1.23 10.11
CA ASP A 13 -11.72 0.02 10.89
C ASP A 13 -12.78 -0.87 10.21
N THR A 14 -13.81 -0.25 9.63
CA THR A 14 -14.80 -0.98 8.83
C THR A 14 -14.16 -1.69 7.63
N PHE A 15 -13.27 -1.05 6.88
CA PHE A 15 -12.60 -1.69 5.74
C PHE A 15 -11.68 -2.83 6.17
N LEU A 16 -10.91 -2.65 7.25
CA LEU A 16 -10.07 -3.70 7.81
C LEU A 16 -10.91 -4.88 8.30
N ASN A 17 -12.02 -4.62 8.99
CA ASN A 17 -12.94 -5.67 9.45
C ASN A 17 -13.59 -6.42 8.29
N MET A 18 -13.96 -5.75 7.20
CA MET A 18 -14.47 -6.44 6.00
C MET A 18 -13.43 -7.37 5.37
N LEU A 19 -12.15 -6.99 5.37
CA LEU A 19 -11.07 -7.89 4.97
C LEU A 19 -10.93 -9.05 5.97
N ASN A 20 -10.89 -8.76 7.27
CA ASN A 20 -10.76 -9.78 8.32
C ASN A 20 -11.90 -10.81 8.30
N LEU A 21 -13.12 -10.40 7.97
CA LEU A 21 -14.24 -11.32 7.80
C LEU A 21 -14.04 -12.21 6.57
N ARG A 22 -13.52 -11.67 5.46
CA ARG A 22 -13.33 -12.44 4.23
C ARG A 22 -12.16 -13.43 4.33
N PHE A 23 -11.09 -13.05 5.02
CA PHE A 23 -9.90 -13.88 5.22
C PHE A 23 -9.86 -14.54 6.60
N GLY A 24 -10.99 -14.55 7.31
CA GLY A 24 -11.10 -15.10 8.65
C GLY A 24 -10.97 -16.62 8.70
N PRO A 25 -10.98 -17.20 9.91
CA PRO A 25 -11.00 -18.65 10.07
C PRO A 25 -12.22 -19.25 9.37
N SER A 26 -12.03 -20.42 8.76
CA SER A 26 -13.14 -21.19 8.23
C SER A 26 -14.02 -21.62 9.41
N MET A 27 -15.30 -21.25 9.36
CA MET A 27 -16.26 -21.76 10.34
C MET A 27 -16.59 -23.19 9.93
N GLN A 28 -16.10 -24.17 10.69
CA GLN A 28 -16.61 -25.53 10.59
C GLN A 28 -17.87 -25.59 11.44
N ASP A 29 -19.03 -25.60 10.79
CA ASP A 29 -20.27 -26.01 11.43
C ASP A 29 -20.31 -27.54 11.29
N GLU A 30 -20.30 -28.28 12.40
CA GLU A 30 -20.19 -29.76 12.42
C GLU A 30 -21.31 -30.45 11.60
N GLU A 31 -22.39 -29.73 11.30
CA GLU A 31 -23.56 -30.25 10.60
C GLU A 31 -23.71 -29.74 9.15
N LYS A 32 -22.94 -28.73 8.70
CA LYS A 32 -23.08 -28.15 7.36
C LYS A 32 -21.73 -27.70 6.78
N GLU A 33 -21.37 -28.26 5.63
CA GLU A 33 -20.22 -27.87 4.81
C GLU A 33 -20.43 -26.49 4.15
N TRP A 34 -20.57 -25.42 4.94
CA TRP A 34 -20.45 -24.07 4.40
C TRP A 34 -18.96 -23.77 4.22
N PHE A 35 -18.50 -23.80 2.98
CA PHE A 35 -17.21 -23.25 2.60
C PHE A 35 -17.18 -21.76 2.96
N THR A 36 -16.53 -21.41 4.08
CA THR A 36 -16.41 -20.03 4.56
C THR A 36 -14.96 -19.68 4.86
N GLY A 37 -14.68 -18.37 4.94
CA GLY A 37 -13.39 -17.84 5.38
C GLY A 37 -12.23 -18.21 4.45
N ILE A 38 -11.08 -18.54 5.04
CA ILE A 38 -9.84 -18.77 4.30
C ILE A 38 -9.89 -20.01 3.39
N ALA A 39 -10.63 -21.05 3.76
CA ALA A 39 -10.75 -22.25 2.92
C ALA A 39 -11.54 -21.96 1.63
N GLU A 40 -12.62 -21.19 1.72
CA GLU A 40 -13.38 -20.71 0.55
C GLU A 40 -12.48 -19.86 -0.35
N LEU A 41 -11.74 -18.93 0.25
CA LEU A 41 -10.87 -18.07 -0.52
C LEU A 41 -9.73 -18.84 -1.20
N ALA A 42 -9.19 -19.90 -0.56
CA ALA A 42 -8.18 -20.77 -1.17
C ALA A 42 -8.76 -21.57 -2.35
N ALA A 43 -9.99 -22.06 -2.25
CA ALA A 43 -10.68 -22.72 -3.36
C ALA A 43 -10.92 -21.74 -4.53
N LEU A 44 -11.47 -20.56 -4.24
CA LEU A 44 -11.71 -19.51 -5.24
C LEU A 44 -10.41 -19.01 -5.88
N GLN A 45 -9.31 -18.95 -5.11
CA GLN A 45 -8.01 -18.58 -5.64
C GLN A 45 -7.51 -19.59 -6.68
N LYS A 46 -7.75 -20.90 -6.48
CA LYS A 46 -7.38 -21.95 -7.45
C LYS A 46 -8.18 -21.87 -8.74
N GLU A 47 -9.45 -21.46 -8.66
CA GLU A 47 -10.33 -21.40 -9.82
C GLU A 47 -10.22 -20.09 -10.61
N PHE A 48 -10.15 -18.96 -9.92
CA PHE A 48 -10.27 -17.63 -10.53
C PHE A 48 -8.98 -16.80 -10.52
N GLU A 49 -7.91 -17.30 -9.89
CA GLU A 49 -6.63 -16.60 -9.74
C GLU A 49 -6.85 -15.15 -9.28
N ILE A 50 -7.57 -14.96 -8.18
CA ILE A 50 -7.98 -13.64 -7.66
C ILE A 50 -6.75 -12.77 -7.39
N PHE A 51 -5.74 -13.36 -6.75
CA PHE A 51 -4.40 -12.81 -6.59
C PHE A 51 -3.50 -13.34 -7.70
N ARG A 52 -2.68 -12.48 -8.29
CA ARG A 52 -1.63 -12.86 -9.24
C ARG A 52 -0.53 -11.83 -9.22
N GLU A 53 0.70 -12.24 -9.48
CA GLU A 53 1.81 -11.30 -9.65
C GLU A 53 1.47 -10.31 -10.79
N GLY A 54 1.76 -9.02 -10.58
CA GLY A 54 1.42 -7.95 -11.51
C GLY A 54 -0.01 -7.41 -11.43
N ARG A 55 -0.94 -8.06 -10.72
CA ARG A 55 -2.24 -7.45 -10.35
C ARG A 55 -2.11 -6.82 -8.96
N SER A 56 -2.45 -5.53 -8.86
CA SER A 56 -2.38 -4.84 -7.57
C SER A 56 -3.32 -5.45 -6.52
N PHE A 57 -2.91 -5.40 -5.26
CA PHE A 57 -3.74 -5.83 -4.14
C PHE A 57 -5.09 -5.12 -4.14
N ALA A 58 -5.10 -3.80 -4.41
CA ALA A 58 -6.34 -3.02 -4.50
C ALA A 58 -7.32 -3.57 -5.54
N ARG A 59 -6.82 -4.01 -6.72
CA ARG A 59 -7.67 -4.63 -7.76
C ARG A 59 -8.17 -6.01 -7.35
N SER A 60 -7.36 -6.82 -6.66
CA SER A 60 -7.81 -8.11 -6.13
C SER A 60 -8.89 -7.95 -5.06
N VAL A 61 -8.72 -7.01 -4.13
CA VAL A 61 -9.72 -6.66 -3.12
C VAL A 61 -11.02 -6.17 -3.77
N ALA A 62 -10.92 -5.36 -4.83
CA ALA A 62 -12.09 -4.90 -5.58
C ALA A 62 -12.91 -6.04 -6.21
N LEU A 63 -12.26 -7.12 -6.68
CA LEU A 63 -12.94 -8.32 -7.19
C LEU A 63 -13.69 -9.08 -6.09
N LEU A 64 -13.13 -9.11 -4.89
CA LEU A 64 -13.77 -9.73 -3.73
C LEU A 64 -14.96 -8.94 -3.18
N SER A 65 -15.29 -7.78 -3.78
CA SER A 65 -16.33 -6.86 -3.29
C SER A 65 -16.17 -6.48 -1.81
N THR A 66 -14.95 -6.56 -1.28
CA THR A 66 -14.61 -6.21 0.10
C THR A 66 -14.40 -4.71 0.18
N GLY A 67 -15.50 -3.95 0.32
CA GLY A 67 -15.40 -2.50 0.52
C GLY A 67 -16.69 -1.72 0.34
N GLY A 68 -17.14 -1.12 1.44
CA GLY A 68 -17.93 0.12 1.47
C GLY A 68 -19.19 0.12 0.60
N PHE A 69 -20.06 -0.89 0.73
CA PHE A 69 -21.38 -0.92 0.07
C PHE A 69 -22.19 0.36 0.33
N TYR A 70 -21.96 1.00 1.49
CA TYR A 70 -22.76 2.11 1.97
C TYR A 70 -22.12 3.50 1.78
N ASN A 71 -20.87 3.60 1.32
CA ASN A 71 -20.21 4.89 1.06
C ASN A 71 -19.21 4.83 -0.12
N PRO A 72 -19.67 5.18 -1.34
CA PRO A 72 -18.83 5.16 -2.55
C PRO A 72 -17.58 6.04 -2.45
N ARG A 73 -17.67 7.18 -1.74
CA ARG A 73 -16.54 8.10 -1.56
C ARG A 73 -15.44 7.49 -0.69
N ALA A 74 -15.82 6.91 0.44
CA ALA A 74 -14.89 6.23 1.34
C ALA A 74 -14.25 5.03 0.64
N LYS A 75 -15.03 4.25 -0.10
CA LYS A 75 -14.56 3.11 -0.91
C LYS A 75 -13.50 3.54 -1.94
N ALA A 76 -13.75 4.62 -2.69
CA ALA A 76 -12.79 5.13 -3.66
C ALA A 76 -11.47 5.56 -3.01
N ARG A 77 -11.53 6.22 -1.85
CA ARG A 77 -10.33 6.62 -1.09
C ARG A 77 -9.58 5.42 -0.52
N TRP A 78 -10.30 4.39 -0.07
CA TRP A 78 -9.71 3.16 0.42
C TRP A 78 -8.89 2.47 -0.67
N TYR A 79 -9.46 2.30 -1.87
CA TYR A 79 -8.71 1.73 -2.99
C TYR A 79 -7.55 2.62 -3.44
N ALA A 80 -7.72 3.94 -3.45
CA ALA A 80 -6.62 4.85 -3.74
C ALA A 80 -5.48 4.69 -2.72
N TYR A 81 -5.79 4.50 -1.44
CA TYR A 81 -4.79 4.19 -0.41
C TYR A 81 -4.09 2.85 -0.68
N LEU A 82 -4.83 1.78 -0.94
CA LEU A 82 -4.23 0.48 -1.26
C LEU A 82 -3.31 0.55 -2.50
N GLU A 83 -3.68 1.34 -3.51
CA GLU A 83 -2.83 1.57 -4.68
C GLU A 83 -1.51 2.27 -4.33
N THR A 84 -1.45 3.08 -3.26
CA THR A 84 -0.19 3.71 -2.80
C THR A 84 0.78 2.73 -2.15
N LEU A 85 0.34 1.51 -1.78
CA LEU A 85 1.22 0.52 -1.15
C LEU A 85 2.38 0.11 -2.07
N ARG A 86 2.22 0.22 -3.40
CA ARG A 86 3.29 -0.02 -4.39
C ARG A 86 4.46 0.96 -4.29
N THR A 87 4.23 2.12 -3.68
CA THR A 87 5.26 3.15 -3.49
C THR A 87 5.88 3.07 -2.10
N MET A 88 5.36 2.18 -1.24
CA MET A 88 5.84 1.97 0.12
C MET A 88 6.68 0.71 0.15
N ARG A 89 7.66 0.66 1.05
CA ARG A 89 8.45 -0.56 1.25
C ARG A 89 7.60 -1.60 2.01
N SER A 90 8.01 -2.85 1.99
CA SER A 90 7.50 -3.87 2.91
C SER A 90 8.54 -4.25 3.97
N SER A 91 8.19 -5.12 4.90
CA SER A 91 9.12 -5.81 5.78
C SER A 91 9.95 -6.86 5.06
N GLU A 92 9.54 -7.27 3.85
CA GLU A 92 10.31 -8.17 3.01
C GLU A 92 11.40 -7.39 2.25
N PRO A 93 12.61 -7.97 2.11
CA PRO A 93 13.71 -7.29 1.43
C PRO A 93 13.37 -7.03 -0.05
N GLU A 94 13.77 -5.86 -0.54
CA GLU A 94 13.67 -5.45 -1.95
C GLU A 94 12.28 -5.58 -2.61
N THR A 95 11.21 -5.57 -1.80
CA THR A 95 9.83 -5.70 -2.30
C THR A 95 8.97 -4.55 -1.77
N ASP A 96 8.14 -3.96 -2.65
CA ASP A 96 7.15 -2.97 -2.25
C ASP A 96 6.00 -3.58 -1.46
N GLY A 97 5.22 -2.74 -0.76
CA GLY A 97 4.13 -3.17 0.11
C GLY A 97 3.04 -3.95 -0.61
N ASP A 98 2.68 -3.56 -1.83
CA ASP A 98 1.62 -4.20 -2.61
C ASP A 98 2.06 -5.60 -3.08
N THR A 99 3.24 -5.69 -3.68
CA THR A 99 3.83 -6.95 -4.14
C THR A 99 4.04 -7.93 -2.99
N ALA A 100 4.54 -7.46 -1.84
CA ALA A 100 4.77 -8.31 -0.67
C ALA A 100 3.45 -8.88 -0.13
N ILE A 101 2.38 -8.07 -0.06
CA ILE A 101 1.05 -8.55 0.34
C ILE A 101 0.56 -9.63 -0.61
N VAL A 102 0.62 -9.38 -1.92
CA VAL A 102 0.14 -10.34 -2.92
C VAL A 102 0.91 -11.65 -2.84
N ARG A 103 2.24 -11.60 -2.70
CA ARG A 103 3.08 -12.79 -2.54
C ARG A 103 2.77 -13.56 -1.26
N ALA A 104 2.65 -12.86 -0.13
CA ALA A 104 2.31 -13.49 1.14
C ALA A 104 0.94 -14.19 1.07
N LEU A 105 -0.06 -13.55 0.44
CA LEU A 105 -1.38 -14.14 0.24
C LEU A 105 -1.33 -15.35 -0.70
N LEU A 106 -0.60 -15.27 -1.81
CA LEU A 106 -0.43 -16.40 -2.73
C LEU A 106 0.23 -17.59 -2.04
N ALA A 107 1.33 -17.35 -1.32
CA ALA A 107 2.04 -18.40 -0.59
C ALA A 107 1.15 -19.04 0.49
N ASN A 108 0.41 -18.23 1.23
CA ASN A 108 -0.49 -18.71 2.27
C ASN A 108 -1.66 -19.52 1.69
N LEU A 109 -2.33 -19.03 0.64
CA LEU A 109 -3.47 -19.72 0.01
C LEU A 109 -3.08 -21.00 -0.73
N ALA A 110 -1.81 -21.11 -1.15
CA ALA A 110 -1.26 -22.33 -1.74
C ALA A 110 -0.81 -23.37 -0.69
N ALA A 111 -0.71 -22.99 0.59
CA ALA A 111 -0.30 -23.90 1.66
C ALA A 111 -1.33 -25.02 1.87
N ALA A 112 -0.87 -26.17 2.38
CA ALA A 112 -1.74 -27.30 2.71
C ALA A 112 -2.76 -26.94 3.80
N SER A 113 -2.38 -26.05 4.72
CA SER A 113 -3.25 -25.49 5.75
C SER A 113 -3.06 -23.96 5.76
N PRO A 114 -3.86 -23.21 4.97
CA PRO A 114 -3.73 -21.76 4.89
C PRO A 114 -4.11 -21.11 6.22
N LEU A 115 -3.30 -20.17 6.70
CA LEU A 115 -3.61 -19.41 7.91
C LEU A 115 -4.69 -18.37 7.62
N PRO A 116 -5.62 -18.12 8.54
CA PRO A 116 -6.46 -16.93 8.49
C PRO A 116 -5.61 -15.66 8.44
N VAL A 117 -6.09 -14.62 7.76
CA VAL A 117 -5.34 -13.36 7.61
C VAL A 117 -5.97 -12.28 8.48
N HIS A 118 -5.14 -11.65 9.31
CA HIS A 118 -5.50 -10.50 10.12
C HIS A 118 -4.88 -9.23 9.54
N PHE A 119 -5.72 -8.41 8.92
CA PHE A 119 -5.41 -7.06 8.49
C PHE A 119 -5.57 -6.08 9.65
N THR A 120 -4.52 -5.30 9.87
CA THR A 120 -4.50 -4.26 10.90
C THR A 120 -3.77 -3.02 10.38
N SER A 121 -3.62 -2.02 11.22
CA SER A 121 -2.84 -0.82 10.91
C SER A 121 -1.86 -0.49 12.01
N HIS A 122 -0.80 0.23 11.66
CA HIS A 122 0.14 0.79 12.63
C HIS A 122 0.44 2.24 12.31
N LEU A 123 0.92 2.96 13.33
CA LEU A 123 1.24 4.36 13.23
C LEU A 123 2.50 4.57 12.38
N ALA A 124 2.33 5.21 11.23
CA ALA A 124 3.40 5.63 10.34
C ALA A 124 3.77 7.09 10.62
N GLU A 125 4.84 7.28 11.39
CA GLU A 125 5.34 8.59 11.81
C GLU A 125 6.87 8.66 11.77
N GLY A 126 7.37 9.90 11.72
CA GLY A 126 8.80 10.18 11.65
C GLY A 126 9.40 9.91 10.27
N ARG A 127 10.74 9.88 10.23
CA ARG A 127 11.54 9.63 9.00
C ARG A 127 12.05 8.18 8.90
N ASP A 128 11.66 7.33 9.84
CA ASP A 128 12.05 5.93 9.85
C ASP A 128 11.29 5.16 8.76
N ALA A 129 12.01 4.71 7.74
CA ALA A 129 11.43 3.97 6.63
C ALA A 129 10.69 2.70 7.08
N ALA A 130 11.13 2.05 8.18
CA ALA A 130 10.48 0.85 8.69
C ALA A 130 9.06 1.14 9.23
N ARG A 131 8.81 2.35 9.74
CA ARG A 131 7.48 2.79 10.19
C ARG A 131 6.52 3.11 9.05
N TRP A 132 7.07 3.32 7.85
CA TRP A 132 6.30 3.57 6.63
C TRP A 132 6.17 2.31 5.77
N SER A 133 6.67 1.16 6.25
CA SER A 133 6.58 -0.11 5.54
C SER A 133 5.30 -0.85 5.85
N VAL A 134 4.80 -1.64 4.89
CA VAL A 134 3.86 -2.72 5.18
C VAL A 134 4.56 -3.80 5.98
N LEU A 135 3.99 -4.23 7.10
CA LEU A 135 4.56 -5.30 7.92
C LEU A 135 3.78 -6.58 7.70
N ILE A 136 4.49 -7.65 7.34
CA ILE A 136 3.94 -8.99 7.14
C ILE A 136 4.62 -9.92 8.14
N ALA A 137 3.83 -10.63 8.93
CA ALA A 137 4.34 -11.56 9.93
C ALA A 137 3.43 -12.79 10.06
N ALA A 138 4.04 -13.97 10.07
CA ALA A 138 3.39 -15.24 10.34
C ALA A 138 4.40 -16.20 11.00
N PRO A 139 3.95 -17.08 11.91
CA PRO A 139 2.64 -17.09 12.58
C PRO A 139 2.54 -16.00 13.66
N GLN A 140 1.36 -15.44 13.89
CA GLN A 140 1.08 -14.45 14.93
C GLN A 140 -0.27 -14.70 15.62
N ARG A 141 -0.44 -14.21 16.86
CA ARG A 141 -1.71 -14.29 17.62
C ARG A 141 -2.25 -12.89 17.93
N PRO A 142 -2.79 -12.18 16.94
CA PRO A 142 -3.25 -10.81 17.12
C PRO A 142 -4.52 -10.70 17.99
N LEU A 143 -5.33 -11.77 18.07
CA LEU A 143 -6.57 -11.80 18.84
C LEU A 143 -6.34 -12.48 20.19
N HIS A 144 -6.31 -11.70 21.27
CA HIS A 144 -6.05 -12.23 22.62
C HIS A 144 -7.15 -13.17 23.15
N TYR A 145 -8.35 -13.11 22.57
CA TYR A 145 -9.51 -13.90 22.95
C TYR A 145 -9.72 -15.15 22.06
N MET A 146 -8.85 -15.40 21.07
CA MET A 146 -8.92 -16.57 20.21
C MET A 146 -7.56 -17.29 20.16
N ALA A 147 -7.58 -18.60 20.42
CA ALA A 147 -6.41 -19.45 20.25
C ALA A 147 -6.28 -19.85 18.78
N GLY A 148 -5.68 -19.00 17.96
CA GLY A 148 -5.42 -19.29 16.54
C GLY A 148 -4.24 -18.49 16.03
N ASP A 149 -3.44 -19.11 15.17
CA ASP A 149 -2.33 -18.45 14.49
C ASP A 149 -2.83 -17.81 13.18
N TYR A 150 -2.37 -16.60 12.92
CA TYR A 150 -2.77 -15.77 11.78
C TYR A 150 -1.53 -15.33 10.98
N LEU A 151 -1.73 -15.15 9.68
CA LEU A 151 -0.90 -14.26 8.88
C LEU A 151 -1.34 -12.82 9.18
N THR A 152 -0.47 -12.00 9.75
CA THR A 152 -0.78 -10.59 10.06
C THR A 152 -0.20 -9.67 9.00
N ILE A 153 -1.05 -8.81 8.43
CA ILE A 153 -0.67 -7.77 7.47
C ILE A 153 -1.03 -6.42 8.10
N SER A 154 -0.02 -5.65 8.48
CA SER A 154 -0.19 -4.34 9.10
C SER A 154 0.12 -3.22 8.11
N LEU A 155 -0.88 -2.38 7.88
CA LEU A 155 -0.80 -1.28 6.93
C LEU A 155 -0.34 0.02 7.61
N PRO A 156 0.64 0.75 7.03
CA PRO A 156 1.15 1.99 7.60
C PRO A 156 0.12 3.11 7.43
N MET A 157 -0.31 3.73 8.54
CA MET A 157 -1.30 4.80 8.54
C MET A 157 -0.85 5.98 9.40
N ARG A 158 -1.10 7.20 8.91
CA ARG A 158 -0.76 8.44 9.62
C ARG A 158 -1.99 9.27 9.96
N PRO A 159 -2.22 9.65 11.23
CA PRO A 159 -3.30 10.56 11.60
C PRO A 159 -3.05 11.97 11.02
N ARG A 160 -4.08 12.56 10.42
CA ARG A 160 -4.10 14.01 10.12
C ARG A 160 -3.98 14.82 11.40
N GLY A 161 -3.18 15.87 11.30
CA GLY A 161 -2.86 16.74 12.41
C GLY A 161 -1.68 16.27 13.25
N GLY A 162 -1.16 15.04 13.02
CA GLY A 162 0.12 14.64 13.57
C GLY A 162 1.18 15.64 13.10
N ARG A 163 1.81 16.36 14.04
CA ARG A 163 2.89 17.30 13.75
C ARG A 163 3.91 16.55 12.90
N SER A 164 3.99 16.91 11.63
CA SER A 164 5.20 16.69 10.85
C SER A 164 6.33 17.25 11.71
N GLY A 165 7.14 16.36 12.29
CA GLY A 165 8.45 16.74 12.76
C GLY A 165 9.26 17.14 11.53
N GLY A 166 9.09 18.38 11.06
CA GLY A 166 9.74 18.93 9.89
C GLY A 166 9.26 18.33 8.56
N GLY A 167 9.17 19.16 7.53
CA GLY A 167 8.73 18.75 6.20
C GLY A 167 9.54 17.57 5.66
N GLY A 168 8.80 16.58 5.18
CA GLY A 168 9.33 15.44 4.44
C GLY A 168 8.17 14.82 3.71
N ALA A 169 8.06 15.11 2.42
CA ALA A 169 7.34 14.24 1.51
C ALA A 169 7.88 12.81 1.65
N PRO A 170 7.11 11.76 1.31
CA PRO A 170 7.70 10.43 1.10
C PRO A 170 8.92 10.58 0.18
N PRO A 171 9.99 9.78 0.34
CA PRO A 171 11.12 9.81 -0.58
C PRO A 171 10.62 9.47 -1.98
N SER A 172 10.28 10.50 -2.74
CA SER A 172 10.17 10.43 -4.19
C SER A 172 11.56 10.08 -4.67
N ALA A 173 11.69 8.98 -5.41
CA ALA A 173 12.81 8.81 -6.32
C ALA A 173 12.95 10.13 -7.10
N ALA A 174 14.14 10.72 -7.05
CA ALA A 174 14.42 11.98 -7.69
C ALA A 174 14.16 11.84 -9.21
N PRO A 175 13.50 12.81 -9.86
CA PRO A 175 13.62 12.93 -11.30
C PRO A 175 15.06 13.40 -11.61
N ASP A 176 15.76 12.61 -12.42
CA ASP A 176 17.04 12.95 -13.03
C ASP A 176 16.95 14.37 -13.61
N THR A 177 17.64 15.30 -12.97
CA THR A 177 17.82 16.64 -13.53
C THR A 177 19.02 16.57 -14.47
N PRO A 178 18.86 16.82 -15.78
CA PRO A 178 20.00 16.84 -16.68
C PRO A 178 20.96 17.98 -16.29
N PRO A 179 22.28 17.80 -16.48
CA PRO A 179 23.27 18.79 -16.06
C PRO A 179 23.09 20.11 -16.83
N PRO A 180 23.36 21.27 -16.20
CA PRO A 180 23.23 22.56 -16.86
C PRO A 180 24.25 22.71 -18.00
N ALA A 181 23.78 23.16 -19.16
CA ALA A 181 24.59 23.42 -20.34
C ALA A 181 25.71 24.44 -20.07
N PRO A 182 26.90 24.29 -20.70
CA PRO A 182 28.03 25.18 -20.47
C PRO A 182 27.75 26.59 -21.00
N LYS A 183 27.96 27.59 -20.14
CA LYS A 183 27.91 29.01 -20.48
C LYS A 183 28.94 29.32 -21.56
N ARG A 184 28.49 29.71 -22.76
CA ARG A 184 29.33 30.33 -23.79
C ARG A 184 29.87 31.65 -23.23
N GLY A 185 31.15 31.65 -22.87
CA GLY A 185 31.91 32.86 -22.61
C GLY A 185 31.96 33.73 -23.86
N GLY A 186 31.48 34.96 -23.72
CA GLY A 186 31.73 36.01 -24.69
C GLY A 186 33.10 36.62 -24.42
N GLU A 187 33.97 36.62 -25.42
CA GLU A 187 35.05 37.59 -25.48
C GLU A 187 35.46 37.92 -26.92
N ALA A 188 35.63 39.23 -27.13
CA ALA A 188 36.47 39.90 -28.12
C ALA A 188 36.18 39.75 -29.63
N ARG A 189 35.56 40.80 -30.21
CA ARG A 189 36.10 41.41 -31.44
C ARG A 189 36.21 42.93 -31.29
N LYS A 190 37.45 43.41 -31.16
CA LYS A 190 37.83 44.81 -31.32
C LYS A 190 37.94 45.16 -32.81
N ALA A 191 37.41 46.35 -33.11
CA ALA A 191 37.94 47.39 -33.99
C ALA A 191 38.06 47.15 -35.51
N THR A 192 37.26 47.93 -36.25
CA THR A 192 37.82 48.78 -37.32
C THR A 192 37.07 50.11 -37.40
N LYS A 193 37.82 51.12 -37.83
CA LYS A 193 37.70 52.55 -37.55
C LYS A 193 37.26 53.29 -38.82
N LYS A 194 36.53 54.39 -38.64
CA LYS A 194 36.71 55.68 -39.35
C LYS A 194 36.05 55.88 -40.73
N LYS A 195 35.04 56.76 -40.81
CA LYS A 195 35.10 58.15 -41.35
C LYS A 195 33.66 58.73 -41.36
N LYS A 196 33.40 59.87 -40.70
CA LYS A 196 33.36 61.25 -41.25
C LYS A 196 32.16 61.43 -42.21
N LYS A 197 31.30 62.45 -42.14
CA LYS A 197 31.37 63.80 -41.57
C LYS A 197 29.98 64.46 -41.75
N ASP A 198 29.64 65.41 -40.86
CA ASP A 198 28.74 66.59 -40.99
C ASP A 198 27.91 66.72 -42.28
N LYS A 199 26.61 67.02 -42.26
CA LYS A 199 25.97 68.20 -41.65
C LYS A 199 24.46 68.10 -41.87
#